data_AF-A0A4C1V5E4-F1
#
_entry.id   AF-A0A4C1V5E4-F1
#
_cell.length_a   1.000
_cell.length_b   1.000
_cell.length_c   1.000
_cell.angle_alpha   90.00
_cell.angle_beta   90.00
_cell.angle_gamma   90.00
#
_symmetry.space_group_name_H-M   'P 1'
#
loop_
_entity.id
_entity.type
_entity.pdbx_description
1 polymer ?
#
loop_
_entity_poly.entity_id
_entity_poly.type
_entity_poly.pdbx_seq_one_letter_code
_entity_poly.pdbx_strand_id
1 'polypeptide(L)'
;MPRTQNSEDAGSDSIASPGTSNEVCRITTKIPPFWPEEPIIWFAQVEDSKERKLKQLLMHEELGDRKPSQFLRHLQGLAGPDISNDLLITIWTSRLPQNIQTVIAGQTAPTLELLADLADRVHEIAPPSLQVACTSTVSAHASTLENLTSEIAELRRQMRQLTTHSYRQLRPKSRGHPQGRSRSKSCTRSDSSYRKYPTCWYHSRYANKANKCVKPCDFKAEKTPGSR
;
A
#
# COMPACT_ATOMS: atom_id res chain seq x y z
N MET A 1 73.45 -13.91 -55.90
CA MET A 1 73.26 -13.12 -57.14
C MET A 1 72.16 -13.80 -57.94
N PRO A 2 71.15 -13.11 -58.54
CA PRO A 2 70.71 -11.70 -58.47
C PRO A 2 69.36 -11.56 -57.70
N ARG A 3 68.94 -10.44 -57.08
CA ARG A 3 68.57 -9.09 -57.56
C ARG A 3 67.33 -9.04 -58.47
N THR A 4 66.21 -8.56 -57.92
CA THR A 4 65.30 -7.53 -58.50
C THR A 4 64.43 -7.00 -57.33
N GLN A 5 64.47 -5.74 -56.89
CA GLN A 5 64.11 -4.43 -57.47
C GLN A 5 62.59 -4.12 -57.54
N ASN A 6 62.25 -2.95 -56.96
CA ASN A 6 61.14 -2.02 -57.27
C ASN A 6 59.81 -2.30 -56.56
N SER A 7 58.97 -1.36 -56.11
CA SER A 7 58.88 0.12 -56.12
C SER A 7 57.89 0.51 -55.01
N GLU A 8 58.11 1.57 -54.24
CA GLU A 8 57.38 2.85 -54.32
C GLU A 8 55.86 2.70 -54.64
N ASP A 9 54.97 2.99 -53.69
CA ASP A 9 54.00 4.07 -53.86
C ASP A 9 53.30 4.44 -52.53
N ALA A 10 52.94 5.72 -52.46
CA ALA A 10 52.15 6.37 -51.45
C ALA A 10 50.69 5.87 -51.43
N GLY A 11 50.04 6.01 -50.28
CA GLY A 11 48.61 5.76 -50.13
C GLY A 11 48.22 6.06 -48.68
N SER A 12 48.13 7.33 -48.33
CA SER A 12 46.84 8.02 -48.17
C SER A 12 46.11 7.61 -46.90
N ASP A 13 46.26 8.49 -45.91
CA ASP A 13 45.37 8.67 -44.77
C ASP A 13 43.91 8.50 -45.21
N SER A 14 43.27 7.42 -44.79
CA SER A 14 41.82 7.31 -44.78
C SER A 14 41.37 7.41 -43.34
N ILE A 15 41.19 8.66 -42.90
CA ILE A 15 40.41 8.99 -41.71
C ILE A 15 39.04 8.36 -41.88
N ALA A 16 38.80 7.29 -41.12
CA ALA A 16 37.47 6.73 -40.93
C ALA A 16 36.61 7.79 -40.25
N SER A 17 35.89 8.56 -41.07
CA SER A 17 34.78 9.36 -40.58
C SER A 17 33.71 8.37 -40.10
N PRO A 18 33.25 8.44 -38.82
CA PRO A 18 32.09 7.70 -38.42
C PRO A 18 30.92 8.29 -39.18
N GLY A 19 30.41 7.53 -40.16
CA GLY A 19 29.15 7.84 -40.81
C GLY A 19 28.10 7.99 -39.71
N THR A 20 27.63 9.22 -39.52
CA THR A 20 26.41 9.47 -38.77
C THR A 20 25.30 8.82 -39.57
N SER A 21 25.01 7.55 -39.27
CA SER A 21 23.79 6.89 -39.73
C SER A 21 22.63 7.72 -39.19
N ASN A 22 22.15 8.64 -40.02
CA ASN A 22 20.86 9.29 -39.85
C ASN A 22 19.79 8.23 -40.06
N GLU A 23 19.65 7.32 -39.10
CA GLU A 23 18.52 6.39 -39.03
C GLU A 23 17.29 7.21 -38.64
N VAL A 24 16.61 7.74 -39.66
CA VAL A 24 15.32 8.39 -39.47
C VAL A 24 14.31 7.32 -39.04
N CYS A 25 13.85 7.38 -37.79
CA CYS A 25 12.82 6.49 -37.26
C CYS A 25 11.54 6.58 -38.11
N ARG A 26 11.19 5.50 -38.82
CA ARG A 26 9.96 5.45 -39.62
C ARG A 26 8.85 4.80 -38.80
N ILE A 27 7.79 5.56 -38.54
CA ILE A 27 6.62 5.08 -37.80
C ILE A 27 5.55 4.66 -38.80
N THR A 28 5.18 3.38 -38.80
CA THR A 28 4.20 2.85 -39.75
C THR A 28 2.79 3.23 -39.28
N THR A 29 2.12 4.12 -40.02
CA THR A 29 0.70 4.47 -39.84
C THR A 29 -0.11 3.92 -41.00
N LYS A 30 -1.39 3.55 -40.77
CA LYS A 30 -2.29 3.21 -41.87
C LYS A 30 -2.54 4.49 -42.67
N ILE A 31 -1.94 4.56 -43.86
CA ILE A 31 -2.04 5.72 -44.75
C ILE A 31 -3.46 5.73 -45.35
N PRO A 32 -4.25 6.80 -45.15
CA PRO A 32 -5.58 6.93 -45.74
C PRO A 32 -5.48 7.05 -47.28
N PRO A 33 -6.54 6.71 -48.03
CA PRO A 33 -6.55 6.87 -49.48
C PRO A 33 -6.21 8.31 -49.84
N PHE A 34 -5.36 8.49 -50.86
CA PHE A 34 -4.94 9.81 -51.30
C PHE A 34 -6.11 10.59 -51.88
N TRP A 35 -6.22 11.87 -51.49
CA TRP A 35 -7.24 12.79 -51.98
C TRP A 35 -6.57 13.84 -52.88
N PRO A 36 -6.63 13.68 -54.22
CA PRO A 36 -5.97 14.59 -55.15
C PRO A 36 -6.52 16.01 -55.12
N GLU A 37 -7.79 16.16 -54.74
CA GLU A 37 -8.48 17.46 -54.65
C GLU A 37 -8.01 18.29 -53.44
N GLU A 38 -7.54 17.64 -52.37
CA GLU A 38 -7.12 18.29 -51.13
C GLU A 38 -5.82 17.65 -50.57
N PRO A 39 -4.69 17.77 -51.29
CA PRO A 39 -3.45 17.10 -50.92
C PRO A 39 -2.89 17.63 -49.58
N ILE A 40 -3.04 18.92 -49.30
CA ILE A 40 -2.55 19.56 -48.07
C ILE A 40 -3.24 18.96 -46.84
N ILE A 41 -4.55 18.74 -46.91
CA ILE A 41 -5.33 18.17 -45.80
C ILE A 41 -4.95 16.69 -45.59
N TRP A 42 -4.72 15.96 -46.68
CA TRP A 42 -4.25 14.58 -46.61
C TRP A 42 -2.86 14.47 -45.94
N PHE A 43 -1.91 15.34 -46.31
CA PHE A 43 -0.59 15.37 -45.67
C PHE A 43 -0.70 15.69 -44.18
N ALA A 44 -1.47 16.72 -43.81
CA ALA A 44 -1.71 17.07 -42.40
C ALA A 44 -2.32 15.89 -41.63
N GLN A 45 -3.28 15.16 -42.20
CA GLN A 45 -3.89 13.99 -41.57
C GLN A 45 -2.90 12.84 -41.38
N VAL A 46 -1.99 12.61 -42.34
CA VAL A 46 -0.94 11.59 -42.25
C VAL A 46 0.09 11.98 -41.19
N GLU A 47 0.51 13.24 -41.15
CA GLU A 47 1.45 13.78 -40.16
C GLU A 47 0.87 13.70 -38.74
N ASP A 48 -0.37 14.15 -38.55
CA ASP A 48 -1.10 14.05 -37.28
C ASP A 48 -1.19 12.59 -36.79
N SER A 49 -1.49 11.65 -37.70
CA SER A 49 -1.57 10.23 -37.37
C SER A 49 -0.21 9.69 -36.88
N LYS A 50 0.89 10.10 -37.54
CA LYS A 50 2.26 9.71 -37.15
C LYS A 50 2.66 10.33 -35.83
N GLU A 51 2.38 11.62 -35.64
CA GLU A 51 2.70 12.34 -34.42
C GLU A 51 1.94 11.79 -33.22
N ARG A 52 0.66 11.44 -33.39
CA ARG A 52 -0.15 10.79 -32.34
C ARG A 52 0.45 9.44 -31.94
N LYS A 53 0.87 8.61 -32.89
CA LYS A 53 1.54 7.33 -32.59
C LYS A 53 2.87 7.53 -31.88
N LEU A 54 3.69 8.49 -32.31
CA LEU A 54 4.96 8.83 -31.67
C LEU A 54 4.74 9.29 -30.22
N LYS A 55 3.80 10.24 -30.03
CA LYS A 55 3.42 10.73 -28.70
C LYS A 55 2.87 9.62 -27.83
N GLN A 56 2.14 8.65 -28.41
CA GLN A 56 1.64 7.50 -27.67
C GLN A 56 2.78 6.59 -27.18
N LEU A 57 3.74 6.25 -28.06
CA LEU A 57 4.94 5.47 -27.71
C LEU A 57 5.82 6.17 -26.66
N LEU A 58 5.91 7.50 -26.72
CA LEU A 58 6.76 8.28 -25.83
C LEU A 58 6.10 8.64 -24.50
N MET A 59 4.79 8.88 -24.45
CA MET A 59 4.16 9.53 -23.28
C MET A 59 3.08 8.71 -22.56
N HIS A 60 2.42 7.73 -23.20
CA HIS A 60 1.15 7.22 -22.68
C HIS A 60 1.12 5.72 -22.33
N GLU A 61 2.18 4.95 -22.58
CA GLU A 61 2.16 3.52 -22.28
C GLU A 61 3.02 3.20 -21.05
N GLU A 62 2.34 2.90 -19.94
CA GLU A 62 2.92 2.45 -18.68
C GLU A 62 2.90 0.91 -18.63
N LEU A 63 3.95 0.30 -18.05
CA LEU A 63 4.04 -1.15 -17.90
C LEU A 63 2.86 -1.73 -17.09
N GLY A 64 2.35 -0.98 -16.10
CA GLY A 64 1.28 -1.41 -15.20
C GLY A 64 1.62 -2.73 -14.49
N ASP A 65 0.65 -3.65 -14.45
CA ASP A 65 0.83 -5.03 -13.96
C ASP A 65 1.20 -6.02 -15.07
N ARG A 66 1.58 -5.54 -16.26
CA ARG A 66 1.87 -6.41 -17.41
C ARG A 66 3.30 -6.93 -17.32
N LYS A 67 3.49 -8.16 -17.78
CA LYS A 67 4.83 -8.74 -17.94
C LYS A 67 5.64 -7.91 -18.96
N PRO A 68 6.93 -7.65 -18.70
CA PRO A 68 7.81 -6.95 -19.63
C PRO A 68 7.78 -7.47 -21.07
N SER A 69 7.62 -8.78 -21.29
CA SER A 69 7.50 -9.38 -22.64
C SER A 69 6.16 -9.11 -23.31
N GLN A 70 5.08 -8.96 -22.55
CA GLN A 70 3.77 -8.58 -23.10
C GLN A 70 3.78 -7.13 -23.54
N PHE A 71 4.39 -6.26 -22.72
CA PHE A 71 4.57 -4.85 -23.04
C PHE A 71 5.45 -4.64 -24.27
N LEU A 72 6.52 -5.43 -24.42
CA LEU A 72 7.38 -5.40 -25.60
C LEU A 72 6.63 -5.77 -26.88
N ARG A 73 5.82 -6.83 -26.86
CA ARG A 73 4.99 -7.22 -28.01
C ARG A 73 3.94 -6.16 -28.37
N HIS A 74 3.38 -5.50 -27.37
CA HIS A 74 2.46 -4.37 -27.57
C HIS A 74 3.18 -3.17 -28.22
N LEU A 75 4.38 -2.82 -27.73
CA LEU A 75 5.21 -1.80 -28.35
C LEU A 75 5.57 -2.13 -29.80
N GLN A 76 5.95 -3.38 -30.10
CA GLN A 76 6.19 -3.84 -31.46
C GLN A 76 4.95 -3.70 -32.36
N GLY A 77 3.75 -4.03 -31.84
CA GLY A 77 2.49 -3.87 -32.56
C GLY A 77 2.11 -2.41 -32.84
N LEU A 78 2.43 -1.49 -31.93
CA LEU A 78 2.22 -0.06 -32.10
C LEU A 78 3.24 0.58 -33.06
N ALA A 79 4.49 0.15 -32.95
CA ALA A 79 5.62 0.59 -33.75
C ALA A 79 5.50 0.18 -35.23
N GLY A 80 5.10 -1.07 -35.47
CA GLY A 80 5.19 -1.69 -36.79
C GLY A 80 6.62 -2.15 -37.13
N PRO A 81 6.80 -2.79 -38.30
CA PRO A 81 8.07 -3.44 -38.69
C PRO A 81 9.19 -2.47 -39.06
N ASP A 82 8.92 -1.16 -39.19
CA ASP A 82 9.90 -0.17 -39.67
C ASP A 82 10.72 0.50 -38.55
N ILE A 83 10.45 0.18 -37.27
CA ILE A 83 11.19 0.76 -36.14
C ILE A 83 12.38 -0.14 -35.78
N SER A 84 13.58 0.44 -35.70
CA SER A 84 14.80 -0.28 -35.31
C SER A 84 14.64 -0.93 -33.93
N ASN A 85 15.09 -2.18 -33.80
CA ASN A 85 15.05 -2.93 -32.54
C ASN A 85 15.75 -2.18 -31.41
N ASP A 86 16.85 -1.47 -31.69
CA ASP A 86 17.60 -0.71 -30.68
C ASP A 86 16.79 0.45 -30.09
N LEU A 87 15.96 1.10 -30.90
CA LEU A 87 15.04 2.15 -30.42
C LEU A 87 13.92 1.55 -29.59
N LEU A 88 13.38 0.40 -30.01
CA LEU A 88 12.41 -0.35 -29.23
C LEU A 88 12.98 -0.77 -27.87
N ILE A 89 14.22 -1.27 -27.83
CA ILE A 89 14.94 -1.60 -26.58
C ILE A 89 15.07 -0.36 -25.72
N THR A 90 15.47 0.77 -26.29
CA THR A 90 15.67 2.02 -25.56
C THR A 90 14.35 2.50 -24.93
N ILE A 91 13.28 2.56 -25.72
CA ILE A 91 11.95 2.96 -25.23
C ILE A 91 11.45 1.98 -24.18
N TRP A 92 11.50 0.68 -24.46
CA TRP A 92 11.07 -0.38 -23.57
C TRP A 92 11.83 -0.33 -22.23
N THR A 93 13.16 -0.32 -22.27
CA THR A 93 14.02 -0.28 -21.07
C THR A 93 13.78 0.99 -20.26
N SER A 94 13.63 2.15 -20.90
CA SER A 94 13.36 3.43 -20.22
C SER A 94 12.05 3.46 -19.43
N ARG A 95 11.13 2.52 -19.69
CA ARG A 95 9.82 2.41 -19.05
C ARG A 95 9.73 1.29 -18.03
N LEU A 96 10.78 0.46 -17.89
CA LEU A 96 10.82 -0.61 -16.90
C LEU A 96 11.23 -0.07 -15.52
N PRO A 97 10.77 -0.71 -14.42
CA PRO A 97 11.28 -0.46 -13.08
C PRO A 97 12.82 -0.58 -12.98
N GLN A 98 13.42 0.22 -12.10
CA GLN A 98 14.88 0.34 -11.96
C GLN A 98 15.58 -1.00 -11.72
N ASN A 99 14.97 -1.90 -10.93
CA ASN A 99 15.50 -3.24 -10.65
C ASN A 99 15.62 -4.11 -11.91
N ILE A 100 14.76 -3.90 -12.89
CA ILE A 100 14.80 -4.64 -14.15
C ILE A 100 15.83 -3.98 -15.09
N GLN A 101 15.86 -2.66 -15.16
CA GLN A 101 16.84 -1.91 -15.96
C GLN A 101 18.28 -2.26 -15.60
N THR A 102 18.61 -2.38 -14.30
CA THR A 102 19.97 -2.71 -13.84
C THR A 102 20.42 -4.08 -14.29
N VAL A 103 19.50 -5.06 -14.34
CA VAL A 103 19.84 -6.42 -14.79
C VAL A 103 19.99 -6.46 -16.31
N ILE A 104 19.17 -5.69 -17.03
CA ILE A 104 19.27 -5.55 -18.49
C ILE A 104 20.58 -4.86 -18.89
N ALA A 105 20.98 -3.81 -18.17
CA ALA A 105 22.20 -3.04 -18.48
C ALA A 105 23.50 -3.85 -18.35
N GLY A 106 23.52 -4.88 -17.49
CA GLY A 106 24.67 -5.77 -17.33
C GLY A 106 24.84 -6.79 -18.47
N GLN A 107 23.85 -6.89 -19.36
CA GLN A 107 23.78 -7.97 -20.33
C GLN A 107 24.40 -7.55 -21.67
N THR A 108 25.52 -8.17 -22.02
CA THR A 108 26.22 -7.98 -23.29
C THR A 108 25.56 -8.83 -24.38
N ALA A 109 24.68 -8.22 -25.18
CA ALA A 109 24.08 -8.75 -26.42
C ALA A 109 23.12 -9.97 -26.36
N PRO A 110 21.99 -9.92 -25.61
CA PRO A 110 20.86 -10.80 -25.88
C PRO A 110 19.98 -10.25 -27.02
N THR A 111 19.33 -11.14 -27.78
CA THR A 111 18.24 -10.75 -28.69
C THR A 111 17.09 -10.09 -27.93
N LEU A 112 16.28 -9.30 -28.62
CA LEU A 112 15.14 -8.57 -28.03
C LEU A 112 14.20 -9.50 -27.23
N GLU A 113 13.88 -10.67 -27.78
CA GLU A 113 13.06 -11.69 -27.13
C GLU A 113 13.74 -12.27 -25.88
N LEU A 114 15.06 -12.48 -25.90
CA LEU A 114 15.78 -13.03 -24.75
C LEU A 114 15.87 -12.02 -23.60
N LEU A 115 15.99 -10.73 -23.93
CA LEU A 115 15.87 -9.63 -22.96
C LEU A 115 14.48 -9.63 -22.32
N ALA A 116 13.43 -9.79 -23.13
CA ALA A 116 12.06 -9.83 -22.65
C ALA A 116 11.81 -11.01 -21.70
N ASP A 117 12.30 -12.20 -22.04
CA ASP A 117 12.19 -13.39 -21.17
C ASP A 117 12.99 -13.23 -19.87
N LEU A 118 14.15 -12.58 -19.92
CA LEU A 118 14.93 -12.26 -18.73
C LEU A 118 14.16 -11.27 -17.84
N ALA A 119 13.62 -10.21 -18.43
CA ALA A 119 12.86 -9.20 -17.72
C ALA A 119 11.61 -9.81 -17.05
N ASP A 120 10.93 -10.76 -17.72
CA ASP A 120 9.82 -11.51 -17.14
C ASP A 120 10.25 -12.32 -15.91
N ARG A 121 11.39 -13.03 -15.97
CA ARG A 121 11.89 -13.77 -14.80
C ARG A 121 12.20 -12.83 -13.63
N VAL A 122 12.81 -11.68 -13.90
CA VAL A 122 13.09 -10.67 -12.86
C VAL A 122 11.78 -10.08 -12.31
N HIS A 123 10.79 -9.86 -13.16
CA HIS A 123 9.47 -9.34 -12.77
C HIS A 123 8.68 -10.32 -11.89
N GLU A 124 8.77 -11.63 -12.12
CA GLU A 124 8.10 -12.65 -11.29
C GLU A 124 8.80 -12.89 -9.94
N ILE A 125 10.13 -12.76 -9.91
CA ILE A 125 10.92 -13.02 -8.70
C ILE A 125 11.00 -11.77 -7.81
N ALA A 126 10.90 -10.58 -8.40
CA ALA A 126 10.88 -9.33 -7.67
C ALA A 126 9.43 -8.95 -7.30
N PRO A 127 8.99 -9.15 -6.03
CA PRO A 127 7.95 -8.29 -5.51
C PRO A 127 8.41 -6.81 -5.66
N PRO A 128 7.52 -5.81 -5.50
CA PRO A 128 7.93 -4.41 -5.37
C PRO A 128 8.70 -4.20 -4.04
N SER A 129 9.80 -4.91 -3.85
CA SER A 129 10.71 -4.76 -2.74
C SER A 129 11.71 -3.68 -3.13
N LEU A 130 11.44 -2.48 -2.62
CA LEU A 130 12.43 -1.51 -2.14
C LEU A 130 13.88 -1.93 -2.41
N GLN A 131 14.50 -1.23 -3.36
CA GLN A 131 15.93 -1.29 -3.63
C GLN A 131 16.70 -1.23 -2.30
N VAL A 132 17.31 -2.36 -1.92
CA VAL A 132 18.17 -2.45 -0.73
C VAL A 132 19.51 -1.83 -1.11
N ALA A 133 19.62 -0.52 -0.91
CA ALA A 133 20.89 0.17 -0.78
C ALA A 133 20.78 1.19 0.36
N CYS A 134 21.66 1.03 1.36
CA CYS A 134 21.89 1.94 2.49
C CYS A 134 20.84 1.89 3.63
N THR A 135 21.17 1.19 4.72
CA THR A 135 20.38 0.99 5.95
C THR A 135 20.11 2.22 6.82
N SER A 136 20.37 3.44 6.35
CA SER A 136 20.24 4.66 7.16
C SER A 136 18.91 5.41 6.97
N THR A 137 18.33 5.40 5.76
CA THR A 137 17.12 6.20 5.45
C THR A 137 15.81 5.44 5.66
N VAL A 138 15.80 4.11 5.47
CA VAL A 138 14.62 3.28 5.74
C VAL A 138 14.31 3.20 7.23
N SER A 139 15.34 3.19 8.10
CA SER A 139 15.15 3.27 9.56
C SER A 139 14.57 4.62 9.99
N ALA A 140 15.00 5.72 9.36
CA ALA A 140 14.44 7.06 9.59
C ALA A 140 12.99 7.18 9.09
N HIS A 141 12.65 6.60 7.94
CA HIS A 141 11.28 6.59 7.42
C HIS A 141 10.36 5.64 8.19
N ALA A 142 10.83 4.46 8.59
CA ALA A 142 10.08 3.54 9.43
C ALA A 142 9.79 4.15 10.80
N SER A 143 10.79 4.78 11.44
CA SER A 143 10.58 5.50 12.69
C SER A 143 9.66 6.73 12.52
N THR A 144 9.73 7.45 11.40
CA THR A 144 8.78 8.54 11.11
C THR A 144 7.36 8.01 10.95
N LEU A 145 7.17 6.88 10.26
CA LEU A 145 5.87 6.24 10.08
C LEU A 145 5.33 5.69 11.41
N GLU A 146 6.18 5.09 12.26
CA GLU A 146 5.84 4.66 13.63
C GLU A 146 5.47 5.85 14.53
N ASN A 147 6.18 6.98 14.40
CA ASN A 147 5.87 8.21 15.12
C ASN A 147 4.52 8.79 14.66
N LEU A 148 4.29 8.91 13.36
CA LEU A 148 3.03 9.40 12.79
C LEU A 148 1.84 8.49 13.13
N THR A 149 2.02 7.17 13.10
CA THR A 149 0.97 6.22 13.50
C THR A 149 0.67 6.30 14.99
N SER A 150 1.68 6.51 15.82
CA SER A 150 1.53 6.76 17.26
C SER A 150 0.80 8.10 17.51
N GLU A 151 1.15 9.16 16.78
CA GLU A 151 0.44 10.45 16.84
C GLU A 151 -1.02 10.31 16.40
N ILE A 152 -1.32 9.58 15.32
CA ILE A 152 -2.69 9.32 14.89
C ILE A 152 -3.45 8.51 15.93
N ALA A 153 -2.82 7.51 16.56
CA ALA A 153 -3.44 6.72 17.62
C ALA A 153 -3.76 7.57 18.85
N GLU A 154 -2.86 8.49 19.21
CA GLU A 154 -3.02 9.43 20.31
C GLU A 154 -4.08 10.49 20.01
N LEU A 155 -4.09 11.09 18.82
CA LEU A 155 -5.13 12.00 18.36
C LEU A 155 -6.51 11.32 18.35
N ARG A 156 -6.59 10.07 17.89
CA ARG A 156 -7.82 9.26 17.98
C ARG A 156 -8.24 9.02 19.44
N ARG A 157 -7.30 8.84 20.36
CA ARG A 157 -7.57 8.70 21.81
C ARG A 157 -8.10 10.01 22.40
N GLN A 158 -7.47 11.13 22.10
CA GLN A 158 -7.90 12.47 22.53
C GLN A 158 -9.28 12.80 21.98
N MET A 159 -9.55 12.46 20.72
CA MET A 159 -10.86 12.66 20.13
C MET A 159 -11.94 11.84 20.85
N ARG A 160 -11.68 10.56 21.17
CA ARG A 160 -12.60 9.75 21.99
C ARG A 160 -12.85 10.37 23.37
N GLN A 161 -11.82 10.92 24.01
CA GLN A 161 -11.95 11.60 25.31
C GLN A 161 -12.77 12.89 25.21
N LEU A 162 -12.54 13.71 24.20
CA LEU A 162 -13.30 14.93 23.95
C LEU A 162 -14.76 14.63 23.62
N THR A 163 -15.03 13.63 22.77
CA THR A 163 -16.39 13.19 22.42
C THR A 163 -17.13 12.61 23.64
N THR A 164 -16.45 11.86 24.50
CA THR A 164 -17.07 11.39 25.76
C THR A 164 -17.28 12.52 26.76
N HIS A 165 -16.38 13.50 26.82
CA HIS A 165 -16.54 14.68 27.67
C HIS A 165 -17.71 15.56 27.20
N SER A 166 -17.82 15.83 25.90
CA SER A 166 -18.93 16.61 25.33
C SER A 166 -20.26 15.90 25.51
N TYR A 167 -20.32 14.58 25.30
CA TYR A 167 -21.53 13.79 25.57
C TYR A 167 -21.94 13.81 27.05
N ARG A 168 -20.97 13.84 27.98
CA ARG A 168 -21.25 13.97 29.43
C ARG A 168 -21.71 15.38 29.82
N GLN A 169 -21.19 16.43 29.17
CA GLN A 169 -21.59 17.83 29.37
C GLN A 169 -23.01 18.09 28.84
N LEU A 170 -23.37 17.45 27.73
CA LEU A 170 -24.70 17.57 27.11
C LEU A 170 -25.76 16.65 27.73
N ARG A 171 -25.37 15.70 28.59
CA ARG A 171 -26.33 14.85 29.31
C ARG A 171 -27.05 15.73 30.34
N PRO A 172 -28.39 15.90 30.25
CA PRO A 172 -29.12 16.65 31.26
C PRO A 172 -28.86 16.00 32.61
N LYS A 173 -28.41 16.80 33.58
CA LYS A 173 -28.27 16.37 34.96
C LYS A 173 -29.68 16.09 35.46
N SER A 174 -30.13 14.85 35.30
CA SER A 174 -31.37 14.36 35.87
C SER A 174 -31.22 14.40 37.40
N ARG A 175 -31.47 15.59 37.97
CA ARG A 175 -31.90 15.78 39.36
C ARG A 175 -33.33 15.23 39.47
N GLY A 176 -33.46 13.94 39.21
CA GLY A 176 -34.65 13.18 39.53
C GLY A 176 -34.55 12.80 41.00
N HIS A 177 -35.15 13.62 41.84
CA HIS A 177 -35.51 13.26 43.20
C HIS A 177 -36.71 12.30 43.12
N PRO A 178 -36.63 11.05 43.62
CA PRO A 178 -37.82 10.31 43.96
C PRO A 178 -38.12 10.54 45.44
N GLN A 179 -39.32 11.09 45.66
CA GLN A 179 -40.27 10.63 46.65
C GLN A 179 -39.81 10.45 48.10
N GLY A 180 -40.24 11.41 48.91
CA GLY A 180 -41.13 11.15 50.05
C GLY A 180 -40.77 9.96 50.92
N ARG A 181 -39.95 10.21 51.96
CA ARG A 181 -39.87 9.30 53.09
C ARG A 181 -40.67 9.84 54.25
N SER A 182 -41.99 9.67 54.16
CA SER A 182 -42.80 9.63 55.37
C SER A 182 -42.42 8.39 56.18
N ARG A 183 -42.25 8.65 57.47
CA ARG A 183 -42.03 7.76 58.62
C ARG A 183 -42.53 6.32 58.46
N SER A 184 -41.73 5.37 58.96
CA SER A 184 -42.16 4.41 60.00
C SER A 184 -40.97 3.59 60.49
N LYS A 185 -40.61 3.78 61.77
CA LYS A 185 -39.68 2.91 62.50
C LYS A 185 -40.46 1.66 62.90
N SER A 186 -40.55 0.67 62.02
CA SER A 186 -40.88 -0.71 62.42
C SER A 186 -39.87 -1.66 61.77
N CYS A 187 -38.91 -2.12 62.57
CA CYS A 187 -37.91 -3.09 62.14
C CYS A 187 -38.54 -4.48 62.19
N THR A 188 -39.37 -4.78 61.20
CA THR A 188 -39.96 -6.11 60.99
C THR A 188 -39.61 -6.58 59.60
N ARG A 189 -39.16 -7.83 59.52
CA ARG A 189 -38.82 -8.48 58.25
C ARG A 189 -40.11 -8.95 57.55
N SER A 190 -40.15 -8.89 56.23
CA SER A 190 -41.28 -9.43 55.46
C SER A 190 -41.41 -10.94 55.63
N ASP A 191 -42.66 -11.45 55.64
CA ASP A 191 -42.94 -12.89 55.79
C ASP A 191 -42.27 -13.72 54.69
N SER A 192 -42.30 -13.25 53.44
CA SER A 192 -41.62 -13.89 52.31
C SER A 192 -40.10 -14.07 52.54
N SER A 193 -39.48 -13.10 53.20
CA SER A 193 -38.05 -13.17 53.51
C SER A 193 -37.79 -14.15 54.66
N TYR A 194 -38.64 -14.19 55.68
CA TYR A 194 -38.55 -15.15 56.78
C TYR A 194 -38.77 -16.60 56.32
N ARG A 195 -39.75 -16.86 55.44
CA ARG A 195 -39.97 -18.19 54.85
C ARG A 195 -38.73 -18.72 54.14
N LYS A 196 -38.00 -17.85 53.43
CA LYS A 196 -36.79 -18.23 52.71
C LYS A 196 -35.56 -18.34 53.60
N TYR A 197 -35.44 -17.50 54.62
CA TYR A 197 -34.37 -17.60 55.61
C TYR A 197 -34.95 -17.39 57.02
N PRO A 198 -35.18 -18.47 57.78
CA PRO A 198 -35.75 -18.38 59.14
C PRO A 198 -34.88 -17.59 60.12
N THR A 199 -33.58 -17.44 59.81
CA THR A 199 -32.62 -16.67 60.60
C THR A 199 -32.44 -15.27 60.01
N CYS A 200 -32.47 -14.22 60.84
CA CYS A 200 -32.22 -12.85 60.38
C CYS A 200 -30.75 -12.64 60.00
N TRP A 201 -30.47 -11.61 59.18
CA TRP A 201 -29.12 -11.32 58.69
C TRP A 201 -28.08 -11.20 59.80
N TYR A 202 -28.44 -10.58 60.94
CA TYR A 202 -27.52 -10.42 62.07
C TYR A 202 -27.10 -11.77 62.67
N HIS A 203 -28.04 -12.70 62.89
CA HIS A 203 -27.71 -14.03 63.38
C HIS A 203 -27.06 -14.91 62.31
N SER A 204 -27.40 -14.72 61.02
CA SER A 204 -26.70 -15.41 59.93
C SER A 204 -25.23 -15.01 59.83
N ARG A 205 -24.89 -13.78 60.21
CA ARG A 205 -23.51 -13.26 60.12
C ARG A 205 -22.70 -13.42 61.40
N TYR A 206 -23.35 -13.29 62.57
CA TYR A 206 -22.67 -13.21 63.87
C TYR A 206 -23.07 -14.32 64.85
N ALA A 207 -24.06 -15.15 64.52
CA ALA A 207 -24.58 -16.21 65.38
C ALA A 207 -24.81 -15.71 66.83
N ASN A 208 -24.26 -16.40 67.84
CA ASN A 208 -24.41 -16.06 69.25
C ASN A 208 -23.82 -14.68 69.63
N LYS A 209 -23.05 -14.04 68.74
CA LYS A 209 -22.43 -12.72 68.96
C LYS A 209 -23.27 -11.56 68.39
N ALA A 210 -24.48 -11.82 67.89
CA ALA A 210 -25.33 -10.78 67.32
C ALA A 210 -25.96 -9.89 68.42
N ASN A 211 -25.73 -8.58 68.34
CA ASN A 211 -26.28 -7.61 69.29
C ASN A 211 -27.70 -7.13 68.93
N LYS A 212 -28.24 -7.58 67.79
CA LYS A 212 -29.56 -7.18 67.28
C LYS A 212 -30.25 -8.35 66.62
N CYS A 213 -31.52 -8.53 66.93
CA CYS A 213 -32.40 -9.51 66.30
C CYS A 213 -33.59 -8.79 65.67
N VAL A 214 -33.94 -9.17 64.44
CA VAL A 214 -35.13 -8.68 63.74
C VAL A 214 -36.13 -9.81 63.66
N LYS A 215 -37.31 -9.63 64.26
CA LYS A 215 -38.38 -10.64 64.24
C LYS A 215 -39.16 -10.61 62.90
N PRO A 216 -39.69 -11.75 62.44
CA PRO A 216 -39.53 -13.11 62.99
C PRO A 216 -38.14 -13.72 62.70
N CYS A 217 -37.58 -14.44 63.68
CA CYS A 217 -36.25 -15.06 63.60
C CYS A 217 -36.16 -16.26 64.55
N ASP A 218 -35.77 -17.43 64.04
CA ASP A 218 -35.78 -18.71 64.78
C ASP A 218 -34.44 -19.09 65.43
N PHE A 219 -33.50 -18.14 65.47
CA PHE A 219 -32.17 -18.37 66.04
C PHE A 219 -32.25 -18.72 67.54
N LYS A 220 -31.78 -19.91 67.90
CA LYS A 220 -31.63 -20.36 69.29
C LYS A 220 -30.17 -20.21 69.69
N ALA A 221 -29.90 -19.31 70.63
CA ALA A 221 -28.55 -19.17 71.18
C ALA A 221 -28.22 -20.42 72.02
N GLU A 222 -27.19 -21.16 71.63
CA GLU A 222 -26.68 -22.29 72.41
C GLU A 222 -26.03 -21.73 73.68
N LYS A 223 -26.68 -21.99 74.84
CA LYS A 223 -26.08 -21.72 76.15
C LYS A 223 -25.01 -22.78 76.39
N THR A 224 -23.75 -22.45 76.18
CA THR A 224 -22.65 -23.26 76.74
C THR A 224 -22.74 -23.17 78.26
N PRO A 225 -22.96 -24.28 78.99
CA PRO A 225 -22.86 -24.26 80.45
C PRO A 225 -21.41 -23.92 80.80
N GLY A 226 -21.20 -22.80 81.49
CA GLY A 226 -19.88 -22.36 81.88
C GLY A 226 -19.23 -23.38 82.80
N SER A 227 -18.10 -23.94 82.37
CA SER A 227 -17.15 -24.59 83.26
C SER A 227 -16.58 -23.53 84.20
N ARG A 228 -16.89 -23.69 85.49
CA ARG A 228 -16.20 -23.03 86.60
C ARG A 228 -15.18 -24.00 87.16
#